data_AF-A0A397UJ70-F1
#
_entry.id   AF-A0A397UJ70-F1
#
_cell.length_a   1.000
_cell.length_b   1.000
_cell.length_c   1.000
_cell.angle_alpha   90.00
_cell.angle_beta   90.00
_cell.angle_gamma   90.00
#
_symmetry.space_group_name_H-M   'P 1'
#
loop_
_entity.id
_entity.type
_entity.pdbx_description
1 polymer ?
#
loop_
_entity_poly.entity_id
_entity_poly.type
_entity_poly.pdbx_seq_one_letter_code
_entity_poly.pdbx_strand_id
1 'polypeptide(L)'
;MASRAAWEAVDTMASLGYSACAKTVEEFRKKIQIEYVIKIEQHFITNKNLFHVYNVDDYHSIHENRRPNTVSTSSAKHFATFVAKPIIECLSVPLNFNNVLIHNPANIEAYRICWYLLHKYKGMFDVSYLNYRILRGRLIFEEFDQIEALMVHSYADNLAERREERLMNGLKLVGFKEQSLHSVQDYVNALKVLLLLNDKTEHLNETVAPVVVDWPGQIFI
;
A
#
# COMPACT_ATOMS: atom_id res chain seq x y z
N MET A 1 -17.71 -16.29 -15.79
CA MET A 1 -18.29 -15.30 -14.84
C MET A 1 -18.67 -13.95 -15.46
N ALA A 2 -18.21 -13.60 -16.68
CA ALA A 2 -18.54 -12.30 -17.31
C ALA A 2 -20.01 -12.10 -17.74
N SER A 3 -20.81 -13.17 -17.90
CA SER A 3 -22.18 -13.04 -18.42
C SER A 3 -23.16 -12.39 -17.44
N ARG A 4 -23.01 -12.63 -16.13
CA ARG A 4 -23.99 -12.19 -15.12
C ARG A 4 -23.95 -10.68 -14.89
N ALA A 5 -22.75 -10.10 -14.76
CA ALA A 5 -22.57 -8.66 -14.62
C ALA A 5 -23.07 -7.87 -15.85
N ALA A 6 -22.95 -8.45 -17.05
CA ALA A 6 -23.47 -7.84 -18.26
C ALA A 6 -25.00 -7.80 -18.28
N TRP A 7 -25.68 -8.85 -17.80
CA TRP A 7 -27.15 -8.88 -17.70
C TRP A 7 -27.67 -7.92 -16.62
N GLU A 8 -27.04 -7.89 -15.43
CA GLU A 8 -27.43 -6.94 -14.38
C GLU A 8 -27.27 -5.48 -14.83
N ALA A 9 -26.22 -5.17 -15.58
CA ALA A 9 -26.03 -3.86 -16.20
C ALA A 9 -27.10 -3.55 -17.26
N VAL A 10 -27.46 -4.53 -18.11
CA VAL A 10 -28.55 -4.39 -19.09
C VAL A 10 -29.89 -4.12 -18.38
N ASP A 11 -30.22 -4.88 -17.34
CA ASP A 11 -31.44 -4.71 -16.55
C ASP A 11 -31.48 -3.34 -15.87
N THR A 12 -30.33 -2.89 -15.34
CA THR A 12 -30.18 -1.56 -14.75
C THR A 12 -30.41 -0.47 -15.79
N MET A 13 -29.80 -0.57 -16.97
CA MET A 13 -30.01 0.37 -18.07
C MET A 13 -31.48 0.41 -18.50
N ALA A 14 -32.12 -0.76 -18.62
CA ALA A 14 -33.54 -0.87 -18.95
C ALA A 14 -34.43 -0.20 -17.89
N SER A 15 -34.11 -0.38 -16.61
CA SER A 15 -34.84 0.28 -15.50
C SER A 15 -34.71 1.80 -15.51
N LEU A 16 -33.60 2.33 -16.06
CA LEU A 16 -33.36 3.76 -16.25
C LEU A 16 -33.96 4.31 -17.55
N GLY A 17 -34.64 3.46 -18.35
CA GLY A 17 -35.26 3.84 -19.62
C GLY A 17 -34.35 3.74 -20.84
N TYR A 18 -33.15 3.16 -20.70
CA TYR A 18 -32.21 2.96 -21.78
C TYR A 18 -32.23 1.51 -22.29
N SER A 19 -32.20 1.32 -23.61
CA SER A 19 -32.03 0.00 -24.21
C SER A 19 -30.55 -0.27 -24.48
N ALA A 20 -30.00 -1.33 -23.89
CA ALA A 20 -28.62 -1.74 -24.09
C ALA A 20 -28.54 -3.26 -24.31
N CYS A 21 -27.65 -3.69 -25.20
CA CYS A 21 -27.34 -5.10 -25.41
C CYS A 21 -26.16 -5.51 -24.51
N ALA A 22 -26.16 -6.75 -24.03
CA ALA A 22 -25.04 -7.31 -23.25
C ALA A 22 -23.70 -7.20 -23.99
N LYS A 23 -23.70 -7.32 -25.33
CA LYS A 23 -22.51 -7.11 -26.16
C LYS A 23 -21.98 -5.69 -26.05
N THR A 24 -22.86 -4.69 -26.12
CA THR A 24 -22.51 -3.28 -25.99
C THR A 24 -21.91 -3.00 -24.61
N VAL A 25 -22.55 -3.50 -23.55
CA VAL A 25 -22.03 -3.37 -22.17
C VAL A 25 -20.62 -3.98 -22.05
N GLU A 26 -20.41 -5.17 -22.60
CA GLU A 26 -19.12 -5.85 -22.56
C GLU A 26 -18.02 -5.10 -23.34
N GLU A 27 -18.36 -4.51 -24.49
CA GLU A 27 -17.44 -3.65 -25.27
C GLU A 27 -17.05 -2.39 -24.49
N PHE A 28 -18.02 -1.70 -23.88
CA PHE A 28 -17.74 -0.55 -23.01
C PHE A 28 -16.90 -0.92 -21.79
N ARG A 29 -17.18 -2.07 -21.15
CA ARG A 29 -16.39 -2.57 -20.02
C ARG A 29 -14.91 -2.75 -20.40
N LYS A 30 -14.65 -3.38 -21.54
CA LYS A 30 -13.29 -3.56 -22.07
C LYS A 30 -12.62 -2.23 -22.39
N LYS A 31 -13.37 -1.30 -23.02
CA LYS A 31 -12.86 0.04 -23.33
C LYS A 31 -12.45 0.79 -22.07
N ILE A 32 -13.30 0.82 -21.05
CA ILE A 32 -13.00 1.44 -19.75
C ILE A 32 -11.76 0.81 -19.10
N GLN A 33 -11.65 -0.52 -19.15
CA GLN A 33 -10.48 -1.22 -18.60
C GLN A 33 -9.18 -0.80 -19.31
N ILE A 34 -9.18 -0.73 -20.64
CA ILE A 34 -8.01 -0.31 -21.42
C ILE A 34 -7.66 1.16 -21.15
N GLU A 35 -8.64 2.04 -21.18
CA GLU A 35 -8.44 3.47 -20.89
C GLU A 35 -7.90 3.69 -19.48
N TYR A 36 -8.38 2.91 -18.51
CA TYR A 36 -7.89 2.96 -17.14
C TYR A 36 -6.40 2.57 -17.04
N VAL A 37 -6.01 1.47 -17.69
CA VAL A 37 -4.60 1.02 -17.72
C VAL A 37 -3.70 2.10 -18.31
N ILE A 38 -4.08 2.69 -19.45
CA ILE A 38 -3.33 3.78 -20.09
C ILE A 38 -3.21 4.99 -19.15
N LYS A 39 -4.29 5.36 -18.48
CA LYS A 39 -4.30 6.50 -17.54
C LYS A 39 -3.38 6.28 -16.35
N ILE A 40 -3.30 5.04 -15.85
CA ILE A 40 -2.38 4.65 -14.79
C ILE A 40 -0.94 4.72 -15.29
N GLU A 41 -0.63 4.12 -16.44
CA GLU A 41 0.72 4.17 -17.03
C GLU A 41 1.19 5.61 -17.25
N GLN A 42 0.35 6.46 -17.85
CA GLN A 42 0.62 7.88 -18.03
C GLN A 42 0.87 8.61 -16.71
N HIS A 43 0.09 8.30 -15.67
CA HIS A 43 0.29 8.90 -14.35
C HIS A 43 1.70 8.63 -13.81
N PHE A 44 2.19 7.39 -13.89
CA PHE A 44 3.53 7.05 -13.42
C PHE A 44 4.65 7.60 -14.32
N ILE A 45 4.42 7.70 -15.63
CA ILE A 45 5.37 8.35 -16.55
C ILE A 45 5.50 9.84 -16.22
N THR A 46 4.36 10.54 -16.06
CA THR A 46 4.36 11.98 -15.73
C THR A 46 4.97 12.26 -14.36
N ASN A 47 4.79 11.35 -13.39
CA ASN A 47 5.25 11.52 -12.02
C ASN A 47 6.50 10.71 -11.69
N LYS A 48 7.26 10.22 -12.68
CA LYS A 48 8.39 9.29 -12.49
C LYS A 48 9.41 9.71 -11.43
N ASN A 49 9.64 11.00 -11.26
CA ASN A 49 10.61 11.54 -10.29
C ASN A 49 10.05 11.70 -8.87
N LEU A 50 8.73 11.57 -8.68
CA LEU A 50 8.09 11.67 -7.38
C LEU A 50 8.21 10.34 -6.63
N PHE A 51 8.39 10.46 -5.32
CA PHE A 51 8.37 9.32 -4.43
C PHE A 51 6.96 8.74 -4.35
N HIS A 52 6.83 7.45 -4.64
CA HIS A 52 5.57 6.72 -4.56
C HIS A 52 5.62 5.74 -3.39
N VAL A 53 4.56 5.76 -2.57
CA VAL A 53 4.33 4.72 -1.56
C VAL A 53 3.30 3.75 -2.08
N TYR A 54 3.64 2.47 -2.04
CA TYR A 54 2.78 1.38 -2.46
C TYR A 54 2.19 0.70 -1.22
N ASN A 55 0.91 0.34 -1.29
CA ASN A 55 0.26 -0.46 -0.27
C ASN A 55 -0.36 -1.70 -0.92
N VAL A 56 -0.10 -2.86 -0.33
CA VAL A 56 -0.73 -4.13 -0.71
C VAL A 56 -1.48 -4.68 0.48
N ASP A 57 -2.79 -4.77 0.32
CA ASP A 57 -3.71 -5.09 1.39
C ASP A 57 -4.75 -6.10 0.93
N ASP A 58 -5.27 -6.92 1.86
CA ASP A 58 -6.30 -7.89 1.58
C ASP A 58 -7.68 -7.30 1.81
N TYR A 59 -8.55 -7.50 0.82
CA TYR A 59 -9.96 -7.22 0.93
C TYR A 59 -10.70 -8.54 1.09
N HIS A 60 -11.01 -8.86 2.35
CA HIS A 60 -11.63 -10.12 2.73
C HIS A 60 -13.15 -10.12 2.51
N SER A 61 -13.73 -11.32 2.43
CA SER A 61 -15.19 -11.51 2.54
C SER A 61 -16.02 -10.82 1.46
N ILE A 62 -15.53 -10.81 0.21
CA ILE A 62 -16.41 -10.45 -0.91
C ILE A 62 -17.35 -11.61 -1.16
N HIS A 63 -18.62 -11.41 -0.83
CA HIS A 63 -19.67 -12.37 -1.11
C HIS A 63 -20.32 -12.05 -2.45
N GLU A 64 -20.51 -13.08 -3.27
CA GLU A 64 -21.35 -12.93 -4.47
C GLU A 64 -22.79 -12.65 -4.06
N ASN A 65 -23.48 -11.77 -4.80
CA ASN A 65 -24.91 -11.56 -4.64
C ASN A 65 -25.66 -12.87 -4.97
N ARG A 66 -26.08 -13.59 -3.93
CA ARG A 66 -26.81 -14.85 -4.04
C ARG A 66 -27.94 -14.88 -3.02
N ARG A 67 -29.13 -15.28 -3.47
CA ARG A 67 -30.24 -15.64 -2.57
C ARG A 67 -29.87 -16.98 -1.89
N PRO A 68 -29.80 -17.05 -0.55
CA PRO A 68 -29.45 -18.29 0.14
C PRO A 68 -30.35 -19.44 -0.31
N ASN A 69 -29.78 -20.60 -0.61
CA ASN A 69 -30.54 -21.82 -0.80
C ASN A 69 -30.11 -22.85 0.25
N THR A 70 -30.99 -23.79 0.58
CA THR A 70 -30.86 -24.75 1.69
C THR A 70 -29.69 -25.73 1.58
N VAL A 71 -28.87 -25.67 0.51
CA VAL A 71 -27.90 -26.72 0.17
C VAL A 71 -26.48 -26.18 -0.04
N SER A 72 -26.24 -24.86 -0.02
CA SER A 72 -24.87 -24.34 -0.15
C SER A 72 -24.65 -23.01 0.56
N THR A 73 -23.58 -22.96 1.35
CA THR A 73 -23.00 -21.72 1.90
C THR A 73 -22.19 -21.03 0.80
N SER A 74 -22.27 -19.70 0.72
CA SER A 74 -21.41 -18.93 -0.17
C SER A 74 -19.98 -18.92 0.36
N SER A 75 -19.01 -19.33 -0.47
CA SER A 75 -17.60 -19.10 -0.15
C SER A 75 -17.27 -17.63 -0.37
N ALA A 76 -16.72 -16.98 0.64
CA ALA A 76 -16.11 -15.67 0.48
C ALA A 76 -14.96 -15.75 -0.53
N LYS A 77 -14.85 -14.74 -1.39
CA LYS A 77 -13.67 -14.53 -2.22
C LYS A 77 -12.76 -13.50 -1.54
N HIS A 78 -11.46 -13.74 -1.63
CA HIS A 78 -10.42 -12.84 -1.15
C HIS A 78 -9.76 -12.14 -2.33
N PHE A 79 -9.53 -10.85 -2.19
CA PHE A 79 -8.88 -10.04 -3.21
C PHE A 79 -7.69 -9.30 -2.61
N ALA A 80 -6.59 -9.26 -3.35
CA ALA A 80 -5.50 -8.35 -3.05
C ALA A 80 -5.73 -7.03 -3.78
N THR A 81 -5.67 -5.93 -3.03
CA THR A 81 -5.73 -4.58 -3.55
C THR A 81 -4.33 -4.00 -3.54
N PHE A 82 -3.91 -3.44 -4.68
CA PHE A 82 -2.63 -2.76 -4.81
C PHE A 82 -2.90 -1.30 -5.13
N VAL A 83 -2.53 -0.41 -4.21
CA VAL A 83 -2.68 1.04 -4.39
C VAL A 83 -1.33 1.74 -4.31
N ALA A 84 -1.23 2.88 -4.98
CA ALA A 84 -0.05 3.72 -5.00
C ALA A 84 -0.43 5.17 -4.75
N LYS A 85 0.34 5.87 -3.91
CA LYS A 85 0.16 7.29 -3.65
C LYS A 85 1.48 8.03 -3.92
N PRO A 86 1.49 9.02 -4.83
CA PRO A 86 2.63 9.92 -4.98
C PRO A 86 2.71 10.88 -3.79
N ILE A 87 3.92 11.15 -3.32
CA ILE A 87 4.22 12.21 -2.36
C ILE A 87 4.74 13.42 -3.15
N ILE A 88 3.90 14.44 -3.29
CA ILE A 88 4.11 15.57 -4.22
C ILE A 88 5.41 16.33 -3.94
N GLU A 89 5.80 16.44 -2.67
CA GLU A 89 6.97 17.22 -2.23
C GLU A 89 8.25 16.38 -2.07
N CYS A 90 8.21 15.09 -2.40
CA CYS A 90 9.32 14.18 -2.18
C CYS A 90 9.79 13.55 -3.49
N LEU A 91 11.10 13.59 -3.74
CA LEU A 91 11.72 12.93 -4.88
C LEU A 91 11.95 11.44 -4.58
N SER A 92 11.90 10.62 -5.63
CA SER A 92 12.23 9.20 -5.55
C SER A 92 13.58 8.97 -4.90
N VAL A 93 13.65 7.97 -4.01
CA VAL A 93 14.89 7.62 -3.32
C VAL A 93 15.78 6.83 -4.29
N PRO A 94 17.02 7.27 -4.58
CA PRO A 94 17.89 6.55 -5.49
C PRO A 94 18.40 5.25 -4.87
N LEU A 95 18.49 4.17 -5.65
CA LEU A 95 19.00 2.87 -5.21
C LEU A 95 20.48 2.95 -4.79
N ASN A 96 21.24 3.81 -5.46
CA ASN A 96 22.64 4.08 -5.18
C ASN A 96 22.80 5.54 -4.76
N PHE A 97 23.34 5.77 -3.56
CA PHE A 97 23.66 7.09 -3.05
C PHE A 97 25.14 7.15 -2.69
N ASN A 98 25.89 8.07 -3.29
CA ASN A 98 27.34 8.21 -3.07
C ASN A 98 28.14 6.91 -3.30
N ASN A 99 27.82 6.15 -4.35
CA ASN A 99 28.41 4.83 -4.66
C ASN A 99 28.16 3.75 -3.58
N VAL A 100 27.19 3.98 -2.71
CA VAL A 100 26.72 3.01 -1.72
C VAL A 100 25.29 2.59 -2.10
N LEU A 101 25.10 1.31 -2.35
CA LEU A 101 23.76 0.73 -2.56
C LEU A 101 22.97 0.76 -1.25
N ILE A 102 21.70 1.15 -1.32
CA ILE A 102 20.77 1.08 -0.19
C ILE A 102 20.56 -0.38 0.24
N HIS A 103 20.53 -1.30 -0.72
CA HIS A 103 20.40 -2.73 -0.42
C HIS A 103 21.75 -3.31 0.01
N ASN A 104 21.85 -3.70 1.29
CA ASN A 104 22.96 -4.49 1.79
C ASN A 104 22.71 -5.99 1.55
N PRO A 105 23.43 -6.66 0.64
CA PRO A 105 23.24 -8.09 0.38
C PRO A 105 23.61 -8.99 1.58
N ALA A 106 24.42 -8.49 2.53
CA ALA A 106 24.68 -9.19 3.79
C ALA A 106 23.50 -9.07 4.80
N ASN A 107 22.43 -8.35 4.42
CA ASN A 107 21.24 -8.05 5.21
C ASN A 107 21.59 -7.33 6.53
N ILE A 108 21.85 -8.11 7.59
CA ILE A 108 22.15 -7.62 8.93
C ILE A 108 23.58 -8.02 9.30
N GLU A 109 24.49 -7.04 9.30
CA GLU A 109 25.83 -7.23 9.83
C GLU A 109 25.82 -7.04 11.34
N ALA A 110 25.35 -8.07 12.06
CA ALA A 110 25.18 -8.02 13.52
C ALA A 110 26.43 -7.49 14.24
N TYR A 111 27.64 -7.88 13.79
CA TYR A 111 28.88 -7.38 14.38
C TYR A 111 29.05 -5.86 14.23
N ARG A 112 28.69 -5.26 13.08
CA ARG A 112 28.79 -3.80 12.87
C ARG A 112 27.77 -3.07 13.72
N ILE A 113 26.55 -3.61 13.80
CA ILE A 113 25.50 -3.04 14.67
C ILE A 113 25.98 -3.06 16.12
N CYS A 114 26.44 -4.20 16.62
CA CYS A 114 27.00 -4.32 17.96
C CYS A 114 28.20 -3.36 18.17
N TRP A 115 29.09 -3.25 17.18
CA TRP A 115 30.23 -2.35 17.25
C TRP A 115 29.79 -0.89 17.39
N TYR A 116 28.85 -0.43 16.54
CA TYR A 116 28.34 0.94 16.64
C TYR A 116 27.57 1.18 17.94
N LEU A 117 26.76 0.23 18.40
CA LEU A 117 26.07 0.33 19.68
C LEU A 117 27.06 0.46 20.85
N LEU A 118 28.14 -0.32 20.85
CA LEU A 118 29.14 -0.35 21.92
C LEU A 118 30.18 0.78 21.85
N HIS A 119 30.51 1.28 20.67
CA HIS A 119 31.61 2.23 20.49
C HIS A 119 31.18 3.64 20.11
N LYS A 120 30.03 3.80 19.44
CA LYS A 120 29.52 5.11 18.98
C LYS A 120 28.32 5.59 19.79
N TYR A 121 27.41 4.68 20.13
CA TYR A 121 26.16 5.02 20.83
C TYR A 121 26.12 4.57 22.29
N LYS A 122 27.25 4.07 22.81
CA LYS A 122 27.41 3.73 24.22
C LYS A 122 27.22 4.99 25.07
N GLY A 123 26.49 4.86 26.17
CA GLY A 123 26.02 5.97 26.98
C GLY A 123 24.76 6.66 26.46
N MET A 124 24.42 6.52 25.17
CA MET A 124 23.20 7.12 24.61
C MET A 124 21.97 6.20 24.83
N PHE A 125 22.16 4.88 24.70
CA PHE A 125 21.14 3.87 25.01
C PHE A 125 21.24 3.31 26.44
N ASP A 126 22.34 3.58 27.15
CA ASP A 126 22.55 3.14 28.54
C ASP A 126 21.84 4.03 29.56
N VAL A 127 21.31 5.17 29.10
CA VAL A 127 20.55 6.11 29.92
C VAL A 127 19.08 5.81 29.72
N SER A 128 18.37 5.53 30.81
CA SER A 128 16.91 5.37 30.76
C SER A 128 16.29 6.61 30.11
N TYR A 129 15.22 6.43 29.35
CA TYR A 129 14.54 7.53 28.67
C TYR A 129 14.22 8.69 29.62
N LEU A 130 13.82 8.39 30.86
CA LEU A 130 13.58 9.36 31.92
C LEU A 130 14.84 10.19 32.27
N ASN A 131 15.98 9.55 32.45
CA ASN A 131 17.24 10.23 32.76
C ASN A 131 17.74 11.06 31.58
N TYR A 132 17.53 10.60 30.34
CA TYR A 132 17.86 11.35 29.12
C TYR A 132 17.02 12.65 29.01
N ARG A 133 15.72 12.60 29.34
CA ARG A 133 14.85 13.79 29.41
C ARG A 133 15.36 14.82 30.43
N ILE A 134 15.75 14.35 31.62
CA ILE A 134 16.28 15.19 32.70
C ILE A 134 17.60 15.86 32.27
N LEU A 135 18.52 15.10 31.66
CA LEU A 135 19.83 15.60 31.20
C LEU A 135 19.74 16.65 30.08
N ARG A 136 18.71 16.58 29.22
CA ARG A 136 18.45 17.56 28.14
C ARG A 136 17.77 18.84 28.63
N GLY A 137 17.44 18.96 29.92
CA GLY A 137 16.76 20.14 30.47
C GLY A 137 15.29 20.29 30.04
N ARG A 138 14.67 19.22 29.50
CA ARG A 138 13.24 19.21 29.16
C ARG A 138 12.39 18.99 30.43
N LEU A 139 12.33 20.03 31.27
CA LEU A 139 11.37 20.15 32.38
C LEU A 139 10.09 20.91 31.98
N ILE A 140 9.80 21.02 30.69
CA ILE A 140 8.61 21.72 30.19
C ILE A 140 7.65 20.67 29.62
N PHE A 141 6.49 20.53 30.27
CA PHE A 141 5.34 19.74 29.83
C PHE A 141 4.60 20.39 28.63
N GLU A 142 5.33 20.96 27.67
CA GLU A 142 4.72 21.68 26.53
C GLU A 142 5.33 21.34 25.17
N GLU A 143 5.59 20.06 24.93
CA GLU A 143 5.62 19.53 23.57
C GLU A 143 5.54 18.03 23.67
N PHE A 144 4.50 17.45 23.08
CA PHE A 144 4.29 16.01 22.98
C PHE A 144 5.60 15.30 22.60
N ASP A 145 6.14 14.51 23.52
CA ASP A 145 7.36 13.75 23.27
C ASP A 145 7.02 12.68 22.22
N GLN A 146 7.76 12.64 21.11
CA GLN A 146 7.52 11.73 19.98
C GLN A 146 7.46 10.24 20.39
N ILE A 147 8.02 9.87 21.54
CA ILE A 147 8.00 8.52 22.10
C ILE A 147 6.74 8.26 22.95
N GLU A 148 6.20 9.27 23.63
CA GLU A 148 4.94 9.15 24.37
C GLU A 148 3.75 9.14 23.40
N ALA A 149 3.85 9.85 22.26
CA ALA A 149 2.94 9.72 21.12
C ALA A 149 2.99 8.33 20.45
N LEU A 150 4.11 7.60 20.57
CA LEU A 150 4.22 6.20 20.15
C LEU A 150 3.59 5.22 21.17
N MET A 151 3.48 5.59 22.45
CA MET A 151 2.84 4.75 23.48
C MET A 151 1.35 5.04 23.69
N VAL A 152 0.91 6.30 23.53
CA VAL A 152 -0.49 6.70 23.59
C VAL A 152 -1.06 6.64 22.19
N HIS A 153 -1.42 5.44 21.74
CA HIS A 153 -2.22 5.26 20.53
C HIS A 153 -3.68 5.69 20.76
N SER A 154 -3.91 6.98 21.00
CA SER A 154 -5.22 7.58 20.78
C SER A 154 -5.43 7.63 19.27
N TYR A 155 -6.13 6.64 18.72
CA TYR A 155 -6.53 6.64 17.32
C TYR A 155 -7.43 7.85 16.96
N ALA A 156 -8.10 8.42 17.97
CA ALA A 156 -9.07 9.49 17.82
C ALA A 156 -8.42 10.87 17.61
N ASP A 157 -7.38 11.22 18.40
CA ASP A 157 -6.80 12.56 18.35
C ASP A 157 -5.94 12.74 17.07
N ASN A 158 -5.27 11.68 16.63
CA ASN A 158 -4.51 11.63 15.37
C ASN A 158 -5.39 11.74 14.10
N LEU A 159 -6.72 11.53 14.19
CA LEU A 159 -7.63 11.65 13.03
C LEU A 159 -7.85 13.11 12.63
N ALA A 160 -7.95 14.01 13.61
CA ALA A 160 -8.16 15.43 13.36
C ALA A 160 -6.86 16.09 12.85
N GLU A 161 -5.72 15.75 13.46
CA GLU A 161 -4.42 16.35 13.16
C GLU A 161 -3.84 15.93 11.80
N ARG A 162 -4.14 14.71 11.32
CA ARG A 162 -3.57 14.14 10.09
C ARG A 162 -4.58 13.95 8.97
N ARG A 163 -5.66 14.72 9.00
CA ARG A 163 -6.76 14.64 8.03
C ARG A 163 -6.25 14.77 6.59
N GLU A 164 -5.34 15.70 6.33
CA GLU A 164 -4.76 15.93 5.00
C GLU A 164 -3.89 14.76 4.52
N GLU A 165 -3.04 14.22 5.40
CA GLU A 165 -2.20 13.05 5.10
C GLU A 165 -3.05 11.81 4.77
N ARG A 166 -4.19 11.64 5.45
CA ARG A 166 -5.16 10.55 5.28
C ARG A 166 -6.14 10.76 4.11
N LEU A 167 -6.06 11.87 3.37
CA LEU A 167 -6.87 12.04 2.16
C LEU A 167 -6.47 10.98 1.12
N MET A 168 -7.47 10.38 0.49
CA MET A 168 -7.30 9.47 -0.65
C MET A 168 -7.02 10.22 -1.96
N ASN A 169 -6.85 11.54 -1.90
CA ASN A 169 -6.55 12.36 -3.07
C ASN A 169 -5.22 11.93 -3.69
N GLY A 170 -5.23 11.74 -5.01
CA GLY A 170 -4.06 11.28 -5.75
C GLY A 170 -3.80 9.77 -5.68
N LEU A 171 -4.48 9.02 -4.79
CA LEU A 171 -4.36 7.56 -4.71
C LEU A 171 -4.77 6.91 -6.04
N LYS A 172 -3.96 5.96 -6.48
CA LYS A 172 -4.19 5.17 -7.69
C LYS A 172 -4.36 3.71 -7.33
N LEU A 173 -5.44 3.10 -7.81
CA LEU A 173 -5.59 1.65 -7.78
C LEU A 173 -4.80 1.08 -8.96
N VAL A 174 -3.66 0.47 -8.69
CA VAL A 174 -2.79 -0.09 -9.75
C VAL A 174 -3.20 -1.52 -10.07
N GLY A 175 -3.67 -2.27 -9.08
CA GLY A 175 -4.05 -3.66 -9.24
C GLY A 175 -5.17 -4.07 -8.31
N PHE A 176 -6.00 -4.97 -8.80
CA PHE A 176 -7.03 -5.65 -8.02
C PHE A 176 -7.18 -7.06 -8.56
N LYS A 177 -6.90 -8.06 -7.72
CA LYS A 177 -6.83 -9.46 -8.16
C LYS A 177 -7.41 -10.39 -7.12
N GLU A 178 -8.20 -11.35 -7.56
CA GLU A 178 -8.70 -12.45 -6.73
C GLU A 178 -7.50 -13.33 -6.32
N GLN A 179 -7.06 -13.18 -5.08
CA GLN A 179 -6.01 -13.96 -4.42
C GLN A 179 -6.01 -13.64 -2.93
N SER A 180 -5.56 -14.59 -2.11
CA SER A 180 -5.22 -14.35 -0.70
C SER A 180 -3.90 -13.58 -0.58
N LEU A 181 -3.61 -13.06 0.62
CA LEU A 181 -2.30 -12.55 1.04
C LEU A 181 -1.79 -13.29 2.28
N HIS A 182 -2.02 -14.60 2.36
CA HIS A 182 -1.71 -15.39 3.57
C HIS A 182 -0.30 -15.99 3.56
N SER A 183 0.45 -15.85 2.45
CA SER A 183 1.79 -16.42 2.32
C SER A 183 2.77 -15.44 1.68
N VAL A 184 4.06 -15.67 1.91
CA VAL A 184 5.14 -14.92 1.21
C VAL A 184 4.95 -15.00 -0.31
N GLN A 185 4.58 -16.18 -0.82
CA GLN A 185 4.39 -16.38 -2.24
C GLN A 185 3.21 -15.58 -2.79
N ASP A 186 2.17 -15.38 -1.99
CA ASP A 186 1.02 -14.55 -2.35
C ASP A 186 1.40 -13.07 -2.46
N TYR A 187 2.16 -12.55 -1.48
CA TYR A 187 2.71 -11.19 -1.55
C TYR A 187 3.64 -11.00 -2.74
N VAL A 188 4.57 -11.94 -2.99
CA VAL A 188 5.45 -11.90 -4.17
C VAL A 188 4.63 -11.91 -5.46
N ASN A 189 3.53 -12.67 -5.51
CA ASN A 189 2.64 -12.69 -6.66
C ASN A 189 1.85 -11.38 -6.82
N ALA A 190 1.46 -10.71 -5.72
CA ALA A 190 0.82 -9.40 -5.76
C ALA A 190 1.78 -8.33 -6.31
N LEU A 191 3.04 -8.37 -5.86
CA LEU A 191 4.09 -7.44 -6.27
C LEU A 191 4.45 -7.53 -7.75
N LYS A 192 4.14 -8.65 -8.44
CA LYS A 192 4.31 -8.75 -9.90
C LYS A 192 3.54 -7.67 -10.66
N VAL A 193 2.44 -7.16 -10.11
CA VAL A 193 1.69 -6.03 -10.71
C VAL A 193 2.58 -4.80 -10.81
N LEU A 194 3.38 -4.52 -9.78
CA LEU A 194 4.31 -3.40 -9.77
C LEU A 194 5.42 -3.56 -10.80
N LEU A 195 5.97 -4.78 -10.93
CA LEU A 195 7.00 -5.09 -11.93
C LEU A 195 6.47 -4.88 -13.35
N LEU A 196 5.29 -5.41 -13.66
CA LEU A 196 4.65 -5.24 -14.98
C LEU A 196 4.35 -3.77 -15.30
N LEU A 197 3.97 -2.98 -14.30
CA LEU A 197 3.81 -1.53 -14.46
C LEU A 197 5.16 -0.87 -14.74
N ASN A 198 6.20 -1.23 -13.99
CA ASN A 198 7.53 -0.68 -14.18
C ASN A 198 8.12 -1.02 -15.55
N ASP A 199 7.89 -2.23 -16.08
CA ASP A 199 8.37 -2.63 -17.41
C ASP A 199 7.87 -1.68 -18.52
N LYS A 200 6.73 -1.02 -18.31
CA LYS A 200 6.13 -0.09 -19.28
C LYS A 200 6.44 1.38 -19.03
N THR A 201 6.72 1.73 -17.78
CA THR A 201 6.79 3.13 -17.33
C THR A 201 8.19 3.53 -16.86
N GLU A 202 9.03 2.55 -16.55
CA GLU A 202 10.39 2.68 -16.04
C GLU A 202 10.51 3.60 -14.82
N HIS A 203 9.44 3.79 -14.07
CA HIS A 203 9.37 4.76 -12.97
C HIS A 203 10.21 4.35 -11.75
N LEU A 204 10.53 3.05 -11.63
CA LEU A 204 11.35 2.49 -10.56
C LEU A 204 12.80 2.19 -10.97
N ASN A 205 13.20 2.55 -12.18
CA ASN A 205 14.58 2.30 -12.62
C ASN A 205 15.55 3.09 -11.74
N GLU A 206 16.49 2.37 -11.12
CA GLU A 206 17.50 2.91 -10.20
C GLU A 206 16.93 3.63 -8.97
N THR A 207 15.67 3.36 -8.60
CA THR A 207 15.04 3.94 -7.41
C THR A 207 14.46 2.87 -6.48
N VAL A 208 14.20 3.26 -5.24
CA VAL A 208 13.61 2.39 -4.22
C VAL A 208 12.10 2.55 -4.21
N ALA A 209 11.39 1.41 -4.23
CA ALA A 209 9.95 1.34 -4.08
C ALA A 209 9.59 0.89 -2.64
N PRO A 210 9.19 1.79 -1.73
CA PRO A 210 8.68 1.40 -0.44
C PRO A 210 7.31 0.74 -0.60
N VAL A 211 7.18 -0.49 -0.09
CA VAL A 211 5.91 -1.21 -0.06
C VAL A 211 5.49 -1.41 1.38
N VAL A 212 4.31 -0.90 1.72
CA VAL A 212 3.62 -1.16 2.98
C VAL A 212 2.77 -2.42 2.80
N VAL A 213 2.99 -3.39 3.69
CA VAL A 213 2.30 -4.68 3.70
C VAL A 213 2.13 -5.15 5.16
N ASP A 214 1.07 -5.89 5.44
CA ASP A 214 0.81 -6.49 6.77
C ASP A 214 1.72 -7.70 7.10
N TRP A 215 2.81 -7.86 6.35
CA TRP A 215 3.77 -8.95 6.46
C TRP A 215 4.93 -8.57 7.42
N PRO A 216 5.37 -9.44 8.36
CA PRO A 216 4.93 -10.81 8.65
C PRO A 216 3.82 -10.90 9.73
N GLY A 217 3.12 -9.81 10.06
CA GLY A 217 2.12 -9.76 11.13
C GLY A 217 1.00 -10.80 10.99
N GLN A 218 0.65 -11.18 9.75
CA GLN A 218 -0.37 -12.21 9.48
C GLN A 218 0.15 -13.66 9.55
N ILE A 219 1.46 -13.93 9.66
CA ILE A 219 2.01 -15.30 9.70
C ILE A 219 1.80 -15.97 11.07
N PHE A 220 1.59 -15.18 12.13
CA PHE A 220 1.55 -15.65 13.52
C PHE A 220 0.18 -15.50 14.20
N ILE A 221 -0.91 -15.31 13.44
CA ILE A 221 -2.28 -15.29 13.98
C ILE A 221 -2.92 -16.67 13.87
#